data_AF-A0AA39I5S4-F1
#
_entry.id   AF-A0AA39I5S4-F1
#
_cell.length_a   1.000
_cell.length_b   1.000
_cell.length_c   1.000
_cell.angle_alpha   90.00
_cell.angle_beta   90.00
_cell.angle_gamma   90.00
#
_symmetry.space_group_name_H-M   'P 1'
#
loop_
_entity.id
_entity.type
_entity.pdbx_description
1 polymer ?
#
loop_
_entity_poly.entity_id
_entity_poly.type
_entity_poly.pdbx_seq_one_letter_code
_entity_poly.pdbx_strand_id
1 'polypeptide(L)'
;MSAIPQDILLKLTKLIESIDNVEEAADALIGLSDPGDRTTIENVRMELATLFSLNTLFWANARIEGRDPNANEELMAELKRTKEYMKRLKEVDDMENRPKVNQKVATALVRNAMFDVNEENKKRTEALSGDGTTAGN
;
A
#
# COMPACT_ATOMS: atom_id res chain seq x y z
N MET A 1 19.15 -19.51 -47.56
CA MET A 1 18.48 -19.38 -46.26
C MET A 1 19.40 -18.56 -45.36
N SER A 2 19.05 -17.32 -45.03
CA SER A 2 19.86 -16.48 -44.14
C SER A 2 19.84 -17.08 -42.74
N ALA A 3 21.02 -17.36 -42.18
CA ALA A 3 21.15 -17.83 -40.80
C ALA A 3 20.56 -16.79 -39.83
N ILE A 4 19.89 -17.26 -38.78
CA ILE A 4 19.36 -16.40 -37.72
C ILE A 4 20.53 -15.67 -37.05
N PRO A 5 20.47 -14.33 -36.86
CA PRO A 5 21.54 -13.59 -36.18
C PRO A 5 21.82 -14.11 -34.76
N GLN A 6 23.10 -14.13 -34.39
CA GLN A 6 23.56 -14.69 -33.11
C GLN A 6 22.97 -13.97 -31.88
N ASP A 7 22.74 -12.66 -31.98
CA ASP A 7 22.14 -11.88 -30.89
C ASP A 7 20.68 -12.26 -30.64
N ILE A 8 19.96 -12.61 -31.71
CA ILE A 8 18.58 -13.09 -31.63
C ILE A 8 18.54 -14.49 -31.02
N LEU A 9 19.45 -15.38 -31.43
CA LEU A 9 19.58 -16.71 -30.81
C LEU A 9 19.81 -16.60 -29.30
N LEU A 10 20.71 -15.72 -28.87
CA LEU A 10 20.99 -15.53 -27.44
C LEU A 10 19.79 -14.97 -26.67
N LYS A 11 19.00 -14.06 -27.26
CA LYS A 11 17.76 -13.57 -26.64
C LYS A 11 16.70 -14.65 -26.54
N LEU A 12 16.56 -15.49 -27.57
CA LEU A 12 15.61 -16.61 -27.58
C LEU A 12 15.99 -17.67 -26.54
N THR A 13 17.27 -18.03 -26.43
CA THR A 13 17.74 -18.95 -25.39
C THR A 13 17.41 -18.42 -23.99
N LYS A 14 17.71 -17.14 -23.73
CA LYS A 14 17.35 -16.51 -22.44
C LYS A 14 15.85 -16.48 -22.18
N LEU A 15 15.04 -16.27 -23.22
CA LEU A 15 13.59 -16.29 -23.09
C LEU A 15 13.10 -17.68 -22.68
N ILE A 16 13.59 -18.73 -23.33
CA ILE A 16 13.25 -20.13 -23.00
C ILE A 16 13.66 -20.43 -21.56
N GLU A 17 14.91 -20.15 -21.18
CA GLU A 17 15.37 -20.34 -19.79
C GLU A 17 14.50 -19.57 -18.77
N SER A 18 14.05 -18.37 -19.14
CA SER A 18 13.17 -17.58 -18.27
C SER A 18 11.77 -18.19 -18.14
N ILE A 19 11.24 -18.79 -19.22
CA ILE A 19 9.95 -19.48 -19.21
C ILE A 19 10.05 -20.75 -18.36
N ASP A 20 11.11 -21.55 -18.50
CA ASP A 20 11.33 -22.75 -17.69
C ASP A 20 11.34 -22.41 -16.19
N ASN A 21 12.02 -21.34 -15.79
CA ASN A 21 12.03 -20.87 -14.40
C ASN A 21 10.64 -20.42 -13.91
N VAL A 22 9.84 -19.81 -14.79
CA VAL A 22 8.48 -19.39 -14.45
C VAL A 22 7.57 -20.59 -14.30
N GLU A 23 7.71 -21.62 -15.13
CA GLU A 23 6.97 -22.88 -15.03
C GLU A 23 7.29 -23.60 -13.71
N GLU A 24 8.57 -23.71 -13.35
CA GLU A 24 8.98 -24.30 -12.06
C GLU A 24 8.38 -23.53 -10.87
N ALA A 25 8.39 -22.19 -10.91
CA ALA A 25 7.79 -21.36 -9.88
C ALA A 25 6.26 -21.50 -9.82
N ALA A 26 5.60 -21.66 -10.97
CA ALA A 26 4.15 -21.85 -11.06
C ALA A 26 3.74 -23.22 -10.50
N ASP A 27 4.49 -24.28 -10.79
CA ASP A 27 4.26 -25.62 -10.24
C ASP A 27 4.37 -25.62 -8.71
N ALA A 28 5.40 -24.96 -8.17
CA ALA A 28 5.56 -24.79 -6.73
C ALA A 28 4.36 -24.05 -6.11
N LEU A 29 3.84 -23.02 -6.78
CA LEU A 29 2.67 -22.26 -6.32
C LEU A 29 1.39 -23.11 -6.35
N ILE A 30 1.19 -23.91 -7.40
CA ILE A 30 0.04 -24.83 -7.51
C ILE A 30 0.11 -25.90 -6.42
N GLY A 31 1.30 -26.42 -6.11
CA GLY A 31 1.51 -27.34 -5.00
C GLY A 31 1.16 -26.75 -3.63
N LEU A 32 1.24 -25.43 -3.49
CA LEU A 32 0.82 -24.67 -2.31
C LEU A 32 -0.67 -24.32 -2.32
N SER A 33 -1.48 -24.76 -3.28
CA SER A 33 -2.88 -24.31 -3.38
C SER A 33 -3.79 -24.76 -2.22
N ASP A 34 -3.38 -25.71 -1.37
CA ASP A 34 -4.16 -26.13 -0.21
C ASP A 34 -4.12 -25.03 0.90
N PRO A 35 -5.27 -24.43 1.28
CA PRO A 35 -5.32 -23.35 2.26
C PRO A 35 -5.13 -23.78 3.72
N GLY A 36 -4.95 -25.08 4.00
CA GLY A 36 -5.02 -25.73 5.32
C GLY A 36 -4.70 -24.86 6.54
N ASP A 37 -3.46 -24.41 6.69
CA ASP A 37 -2.97 -23.76 7.92
C ASP A 37 -2.69 -22.25 7.80
N ARG A 38 -3.14 -21.59 6.71
CA ARG A 38 -2.84 -20.16 6.49
C ARG A 38 -3.78 -19.25 7.26
N THR A 39 -3.21 -18.22 7.88
CA THR A 39 -3.97 -17.08 8.39
C THR A 39 -4.67 -16.34 7.25
N THR A 40 -5.72 -15.56 7.57
CA THR A 40 -6.43 -14.75 6.57
C THR A 40 -5.48 -13.80 5.82
N ILE A 41 -4.50 -13.22 6.51
CA ILE A 41 -3.55 -12.28 5.90
C ILE A 41 -2.59 -12.99 4.93
N GLU A 42 -2.17 -14.21 5.27
CA GLU A 42 -1.33 -15.04 4.38
C GLU A 42 -2.10 -15.47 3.13
N ASN A 43 -3.39 -15.81 3.27
CA ASN A 43 -4.25 -16.11 2.12
C ASN A 43 -4.39 -14.90 1.19
N VAL A 44 -4.68 -13.70 1.74
CA VAL A 44 -4.76 -12.47 0.93
C VAL A 44 -3.42 -12.15 0.25
N ARG A 45 -2.29 -12.37 0.93
CA ARG A 45 -0.97 -12.19 0.33
C ARG A 45 -0.73 -13.15 -0.83
N MET A 46 -1.12 -14.41 -0.68
CA MET A 46 -1.03 -15.43 -1.73
C MET A 46 -1.91 -15.06 -2.93
N GLU A 47 -3.18 -14.71 -2.70
CA GLU A 47 -4.12 -14.32 -3.76
C GLU A 47 -3.62 -13.09 -4.54
N LEU A 48 -3.10 -12.07 -3.84
CA LEU A 48 -2.54 -10.89 -4.50
C LEU A 48 -1.26 -11.19 -5.28
N ALA A 49 -0.41 -12.08 -4.78
CA ALA A 49 0.76 -12.55 -5.51
C ALA A 49 0.35 -13.28 -6.80
N THR A 50 -0.61 -14.21 -6.70
CA THR A 50 -1.16 -14.93 -7.86
C THR A 50 -1.76 -13.99 -8.90
N LEU A 51 -2.58 -13.02 -8.47
CA LEU A 51 -3.19 -12.04 -9.36
C LEU A 51 -2.14 -11.17 -10.06
N PHE A 52 -1.11 -10.71 -9.35
CA PHE A 52 -0.02 -9.93 -9.93
C PHE A 52 0.79 -10.76 -10.94
N SER A 53 1.08 -12.01 -10.62
CA SER A 53 1.78 -12.93 -11.52
C SER A 53 1.00 -13.13 -12.82
N LEU A 54 -0.30 -13.40 -12.73
CA LEU A 54 -1.16 -13.53 -13.92
C LEU A 54 -1.16 -12.26 -14.79
N ASN A 55 -1.33 -11.08 -14.19
CA ASN A 55 -1.30 -9.82 -14.93
C ASN A 55 0.06 -9.61 -15.63
N THR A 56 1.16 -9.96 -14.97
CA THR A 56 2.51 -9.85 -15.54
C THR A 56 2.73 -10.84 -16.68
N LEU A 57 2.19 -12.07 -16.57
CA LEU A 57 2.23 -13.06 -17.64
C LEU A 57 1.42 -12.61 -18.87
N PHE A 58 0.25 -12.00 -18.67
CA PHE A 58 -0.50 -11.38 -19.77
C PHE A 58 0.32 -10.28 -20.46
N TRP A 59 1.02 -9.45 -19.67
CA TRP A 59 1.90 -8.42 -20.19
C TRP A 59 3.05 -9.00 -21.03
N ALA A 60 3.71 -10.05 -20.52
CA ALA A 60 4.77 -10.77 -21.24
C ALA A 60 4.25 -11.43 -22.53
N ASN A 61 3.09 -12.10 -22.48
CA ASN A 61 2.48 -12.73 -23.64
C ASN A 61 2.17 -11.71 -24.76
N ALA A 62 1.61 -10.55 -24.39
CA ALA A 62 1.37 -9.47 -25.36
C ALA A 62 2.66 -9.01 -26.06
N ARG A 63 3.79 -8.94 -25.34
CA ARG A 63 5.10 -8.60 -25.92
C ARG A 63 5.61 -9.68 -26.87
N ILE A 64 5.42 -10.96 -26.54
CA ILE A 64 5.83 -12.10 -27.38
C ILE A 64 5.05 -12.10 -28.70
N GLU A 65 3.76 -11.77 -28.67
CA GLU A 65 2.92 -11.62 -29.86
C GLU A 65 3.18 -10.32 -30.66
N GLY A 66 4.09 -9.46 -30.17
CA GLY A 66 4.40 -8.17 -30.82
C GLY A 66 3.36 -7.07 -30.59
N ARG A 67 2.43 -7.26 -29.64
CA ARG A 67 1.46 -6.24 -29.23
C ARG A 67 2.08 -5.32 -28.17
N ASP A 68 1.65 -4.06 -28.13
CA ASP A 68 1.99 -3.16 -27.01
C ASP A 68 1.05 -3.44 -25.83
N PRO A 69 1.55 -3.92 -24.69
CA PRO A 69 0.69 -4.21 -23.54
C PRO A 69 0.03 -2.96 -22.94
N ASN A 70 0.63 -1.77 -23.14
CA ASN A 70 0.08 -0.52 -22.61
C ASN A 70 -1.20 -0.10 -23.35
N ALA A 71 -1.41 -0.62 -24.57
CA ALA A 71 -2.63 -0.40 -25.33
C ALA A 71 -3.82 -1.23 -24.82
N ASN A 72 -3.59 -2.20 -23.94
CA ASN A 72 -4.66 -2.98 -23.31
C ASN A 72 -5.16 -2.26 -22.04
N GLU A 73 -6.23 -1.48 -22.18
CA GLU A 73 -6.82 -0.71 -21.06
C GLU A 73 -7.28 -1.60 -19.90
N GLU A 74 -7.82 -2.78 -20.19
CA GLU A 74 -8.27 -3.74 -19.16
C GLU A 74 -7.10 -4.26 -18.33
N LEU A 75 -5.99 -4.64 -19.00
CA LEU A 75 -4.78 -5.08 -18.31
C LEU A 75 -4.19 -3.97 -17.44
N MET A 76 -4.18 -2.73 -17.94
CA MET A 76 -3.68 -1.58 -17.18
C MET A 76 -4.56 -1.28 -15.96
N ALA A 77 -5.88 -1.42 -16.10
CA ALA A 77 -6.83 -1.28 -15.00
C ALA A 77 -6.59 -2.36 -13.92
N GLU A 78 -6.41 -3.62 -14.32
CA GLU A 78 -6.13 -4.72 -13.38
C GLU A 78 -4.77 -4.57 -12.70
N LEU A 79 -3.72 -4.15 -13.41
CA LEU A 79 -2.43 -3.83 -12.79
C LEU A 79 -2.55 -2.71 -11.75
N LYS A 80 -3.30 -1.65 -12.06
CA LYS A 80 -3.57 -0.55 -11.11
C LYS A 80 -4.34 -1.05 -9.89
N ARG A 81 -5.38 -1.86 -10.10
CA ARG A 81 -6.21 -2.44 -9.05
C ARG A 81 -5.40 -3.34 -8.12
N THR A 82 -4.57 -4.24 -8.66
CA THR A 82 -3.68 -5.10 -7.86
C THR A 82 -2.70 -4.26 -7.02
N LYS A 83 -2.14 -3.19 -7.59
CA LYS A 83 -1.26 -2.27 -6.86
C LYS A 83 -1.98 -1.56 -5.72
N GLU A 84 -3.23 -1.15 -5.90
CA GLU A 84 -4.04 -0.55 -4.84
C GLU A 84 -4.30 -1.53 -3.70
N TYR A 85 -4.61 -2.79 -3.99
CA TYR A 85 -4.81 -3.81 -2.95
C TYR A 85 -3.52 -4.15 -2.21
N MET A 86 -2.38 -4.24 -2.90
CA MET A 86 -1.07 -4.42 -2.24
C MET A 86 -0.74 -3.27 -1.29
N LYS A 87 -1.10 -2.03 -1.67
CA LYS A 87 -0.93 -0.88 -0.78
C LYS A 87 -1.79 -1.02 0.49
N ARG A 88 -3.05 -1.43 0.35
CA ARG A 88 -3.94 -1.67 1.51
C ARG A 88 -3.43 -2.80 2.40
N LEU A 89 -2.94 -3.89 1.80
CA LEU A 89 -2.34 -4.99 2.57
C LEU A 89 -1.13 -4.49 3.37
N LYS A 90 -0.27 -3.68 2.75
CA LYS A 90 0.87 -3.06 3.43
C LYS A 90 0.43 -2.13 4.57
N GLU A 91 -0.64 -1.35 4.38
CA GLU A 91 -1.16 -0.49 5.44
C GLU A 91 -1.64 -1.29 6.66
N VAL A 92 -2.19 -2.49 6.44
CA VAL A 92 -2.61 -3.44 7.48
C VAL A 92 -1.39 -4.06 8.17
N ASP A 93 -0.42 -4.55 7.42
CA ASP A 93 0.84 -5.11 7.97
C ASP A 93 1.60 -4.06 8.80
N ASP A 94 1.64 -2.81 8.32
CA ASP A 94 2.30 -1.71 9.03
C ASP A 94 1.53 -1.29 10.30
N MET A 95 0.25 -1.65 10.46
CA MET A 95 -0.58 -1.22 11.58
C MET A 95 -0.05 -1.70 12.93
N GLU A 96 0.55 -2.89 12.98
CA GLU A 96 1.16 -3.44 14.19
C GLU A 96 2.33 -2.57 14.68
N ASN A 97 3.09 -1.98 13.75
CA ASN A 97 4.30 -1.23 14.01
C ASN A 97 4.08 0.28 14.18
N ARG A 98 2.83 0.77 14.08
CA ARG A 98 2.54 2.20 14.21
C ARG A 98 2.77 2.70 15.65
N PRO A 99 3.38 3.88 15.84
CA PRO A 99 3.46 4.52 17.16
C PRO A 99 2.06 4.67 17.77
N LYS A 100 1.85 4.04 18.94
CA LYS A 100 0.57 4.14 19.66
C LYS A 100 0.58 5.41 20.49
N VAL A 101 -0.41 6.27 20.29
CA VAL A 101 -0.59 7.46 21.14
C VAL A 101 -0.93 7.00 22.56
N ASN A 102 -0.21 7.51 23.56
CA ASN A 102 -0.57 7.29 24.95
C ASN A 102 -1.86 8.07 25.26
N GLN A 103 -3.00 7.37 25.23
CA GLN A 103 -4.32 7.98 25.42
C GLN A 103 -4.44 8.74 26.74
N LYS A 104 -3.75 8.31 27.81
CA LYS A 104 -3.77 9.01 29.10
C LYS A 104 -3.12 10.38 28.99
N VAL A 105 -1.94 10.45 28.36
CA VAL A 105 -1.23 11.72 28.14
C VAL A 105 -1.99 12.62 27.18
N ALA A 106 -2.52 12.08 26.09
CA ALA A 106 -3.33 12.85 25.15
C ALA A 106 -4.58 13.45 25.82
N THR A 107 -5.27 12.68 26.67
CA THR A 107 -6.43 13.16 27.43
C THR A 107 -6.04 14.24 28.43
N ALA A 108 -4.92 14.07 29.12
CA ALA A 108 -4.39 15.08 30.05
C ALA A 108 -4.01 16.38 29.34
N LEU A 109 -3.36 16.30 28.16
CA LEU A 109 -3.02 17.45 27.34
C LEU A 109 -4.27 18.23 26.90
N VAL A 110 -5.29 17.53 26.38
CA VAL A 110 -6.56 18.16 25.98
C VAL A 110 -7.25 18.82 27.19
N ARG A 111 -7.28 18.14 28.35
CA ARG A 111 -7.88 18.70 29.56
C ARG A 111 -7.14 19.95 30.05
N ASN A 112 -5.82 19.92 30.09
CA ASN A 112 -5.02 21.07 30.51
C ASN A 112 -5.21 22.25 29.55
N ALA A 113 -5.17 22.00 28.24
CA ALA A 113 -5.43 23.04 27.24
C ALA A 113 -6.82 23.67 27.40
N MET A 114 -7.86 22.89 27.76
CA MET A 114 -9.19 23.43 28.06
C MET A 114 -9.23 24.25 29.35
N PHE A 115 -8.44 23.90 30.35
CA PHE A 115 -8.39 24.60 31.64
C PHE A 115 -7.62 25.92 31.54
N ASP A 116 -6.51 25.94 30.81
CA ASP A 116 -5.70 27.15 30.59
C ASP A 116 -6.51 28.23 29.84
N VAL A 117 -7.34 27.83 28.87
CA VAL A 117 -8.26 28.75 28.16
C VAL A 117 -9.31 29.34 29.10
N ASN A 118 -9.82 28.56 30.06
CA ASN A 118 -10.81 29.04 31.03
C ASN A 118 -10.20 30.04 32.02
N GLU A 119 -8.97 29.78 32.50
CA GLU A 119 -8.24 30.70 33.38
C GLU A 119 -7.85 31.99 32.66
N GLU A 120 -7.42 31.91 31.39
CA GLU A 120 -7.09 33.09 30.58
C GLU A 120 -8.34 33.94 30.27
N ASN A 121 -9.47 33.30 29.94
CA ASN A 121 -10.75 33.98 29.77
C ASN A 121 -11.22 34.63 31.07
N LYS A 122 -11.05 33.96 32.22
CA LYS A 122 -11.43 34.50 33.53
C LYS A 122 -10.60 35.71 33.93
N LYS A 123 -9.27 35.67 33.74
CA LYS A 123 -8.40 36.84 33.91
C LYS A 123 -8.79 38.00 33.00
N ARG A 124 -9.21 37.70 31.77
CA ARG A 124 -9.69 38.72 30.82
C ARG A 124 -10.99 39.37 31.29
N THR A 125 -11.94 38.59 31.79
CA THR A 125 -13.22 39.11 32.33
C THR A 125 -13.04 39.90 33.62
N GLU A 126 -12.09 39.50 34.48
CA GLU A 126 -11.73 40.22 35.70
C GLU A 126 -11.01 41.55 35.38
N ALA A 127 -10.13 41.57 34.37
CA ALA A 127 -9.51 42.80 33.90
C ALA A 127 -10.51 43.80 33.26
N LEU A 128 -11.55 43.29 32.58
CA LEU A 128 -12.62 44.10 32.00
C LEU A 128 -13.62 44.65 33.04
N SER A 129 -13.68 44.08 34.24
CA SER A 129 -14.58 44.52 35.32
C SER A 129 -13.90 45.41 36.36
N GLY A 130 -12.58 45.62 36.27
CA GLY A 130 -11.79 46.43 37.21
C GLY A 130 -11.65 47.93 36.87
N ASP A 131 -12.10 48.40 35.70
CA ASP A 131 -11.89 49.79 35.23
C ASP A 131 -13.10 50.73 35.49
N GLY A 132 -13.88 50.46 36.54
CA GLY A 132 -15.20 51.07 36.76
C GLY A 132 -15.38 51.94 38.00
N THR A 133 -14.32 52.30 38.75
CA THR A 133 -14.46 53.17 39.93
C THR A 133 -13.21 54.01 40.16
N THR A 134 -13.13 55.21 39.55
CA THR A 134 -12.53 56.43 40.16
C THR A 134 -12.78 57.65 39.26
N ALA A 135 -13.96 58.28 39.38
CA ALA A 135 -14.14 59.69 39.04
C ALA A 135 -15.40 60.23 39.74
N GLY A 136 -15.24 61.19 40.63
CA GLY A 136 -16.35 61.96 41.20
C GLY A 136 -16.03 62.56 42.58
N ASN A 137 -15.32 63.69 42.58
CA ASN A 137 -15.51 64.74 43.59
C ASN A 137 -16.72 65.59 43.19
#